data_AF-A0A810MSB4-F1
#
_entry.id   AF-A0A810MSB4-F1
#
_cell.length_a   1.000
_cell.length_b   1.000
_cell.length_c   1.000
_cell.angle_alpha   90.00
_cell.angle_beta   90.00
_cell.angle_gamma   90.00
#
_symmetry.space_group_name_H-M   'P 1'
#
loop_
_entity.id
_entity.type
_entity.pdbx_description
1 polymer ?
#
loop_
_entity_poly.entity_id
_entity_poly.type
_entity_poly.pdbx_seq_one_letter_code
_entity_poly.pdbx_strand_id
1 'polypeptide(L)'
;MTAASPRIILIDDLRSFVDGRRAEVARTSAAGAALLGRYRDQRLDELWLDHDLGEDDTIWPVVEILERAAFEGHRYDIGVINIHSANPAGSAKMAQALRHWGYHVRVVPGSADVGYLGESALNESRPAPRRPGRPQGGPVATVDPTRSLEDLEGHHWGEAPDGATRLVATAHELRRKPIGELTVEDLRLLISQRVGLSHLVPIALDLLQNDPMAEGDMYEGDLLRAVLRIGPDFWAAHTDLLQRLHAVIDAIADPPKWLTTDLLPALESP
;
A
#
# COMPACT_ATOMS: atom_id res chain seq x y z
N MET A 1 5.17 37.07 -24.88
CA MET A 1 4.92 36.40 -23.59
C MET A 1 5.60 35.05 -23.67
N THR A 2 6.76 34.88 -23.04
CA THR A 2 7.38 33.55 -22.92
C THR A 2 6.41 32.69 -22.12
N ALA A 3 5.84 31.65 -22.73
CA ALA A 3 5.02 30.70 -22.00
C ALA A 3 5.85 30.17 -20.82
N ALA A 4 5.28 30.24 -19.60
CA ALA A 4 5.93 29.65 -18.44
C ALA A 4 6.17 28.16 -18.73
N SER A 5 7.34 27.64 -18.37
CA SER A 5 7.62 26.21 -18.52
C SER A 5 6.57 25.40 -17.76
N PRO A 6 6.06 24.29 -18.35
CA PRO A 6 5.06 23.47 -17.69
C PRO A 6 5.62 22.91 -16.37
N ARG A 7 4.79 22.91 -15.34
CA ARG A 7 5.11 22.34 -14.03
C ARG A 7 4.75 20.86 -14.07
N ILE A 8 5.78 20.02 -14.05
CA ILE A 8 5.67 18.57 -14.20
C ILE A 8 6.26 17.91 -12.97
N ILE A 9 5.50 17.01 -12.35
CA ILE A 9 5.98 16.11 -11.30
C ILE A 9 5.98 14.68 -11.84
N LEU A 10 7.04 13.93 -11.55
CA LEU A 10 7.13 12.49 -11.74
C LEU A 10 7.37 11.81 -10.40
N ILE A 11 6.57 10.80 -10.08
CA ILE A 11 6.74 9.93 -8.91
C ILE A 11 7.01 8.52 -9.43
N ASP A 12 8.28 8.16 -9.41
CA ASP A 12 8.82 6.91 -9.94
C ASP A 12 10.21 6.67 -9.30
N ASP A 13 10.45 5.45 -8.84
CA ASP A 13 11.66 5.05 -8.12
C ASP A 13 12.89 4.90 -9.04
N LEU A 14 12.69 4.43 -10.27
CA LEU A 14 13.77 4.04 -11.19
C LEU A 14 13.91 4.93 -12.42
N ARG A 15 12.82 5.51 -12.91
CA ARG A 15 12.75 6.12 -14.25
C ARG A 15 12.61 7.63 -14.19
N SER A 16 13.00 8.28 -15.28
CA SER A 16 12.85 9.74 -15.47
C SER A 16 12.65 10.08 -16.93
N PHE A 17 12.24 11.32 -17.20
CA PHE A 17 12.08 11.77 -18.58
C PHE A 17 13.41 11.75 -19.33
N VAL A 18 13.43 11.13 -20.50
CA VAL A 18 14.62 11.00 -21.35
C VAL A 18 14.68 12.04 -22.48
N ASP A 19 13.61 12.82 -22.65
CA ASP A 19 13.48 13.84 -23.70
C ASP A 19 13.98 15.23 -23.29
N GLY A 20 14.58 15.33 -22.08
CA GLY A 20 15.16 16.57 -21.56
C GLY A 20 14.14 17.57 -21.01
N ARG A 21 12.85 17.22 -20.92
CA ARG A 21 11.87 18.10 -20.26
C ARG A 21 12.18 18.25 -18.77
N ARG A 22 11.95 19.44 -18.23
CA ARG A 22 12.16 19.71 -16.80
C ARG A 22 10.99 19.17 -15.99
N ALA A 23 11.27 18.22 -15.10
CA ALA A 23 10.31 17.68 -14.15
C ALA A 23 10.94 17.60 -12.76
N GLU A 24 10.12 17.79 -11.72
CA GLU A 24 10.52 17.46 -10.35
C GLU A 24 10.23 15.99 -10.09
N VAL A 25 11.22 15.25 -9.64
CA VAL A 25 11.14 13.79 -9.52
C VAL A 25 11.18 13.39 -8.04
N ALA A 26 10.20 12.57 -7.63
CA ALA A 26 10.18 11.91 -6.35
C ALA A 26 10.38 10.40 -6.53
N ARG A 27 11.24 9.81 -5.69
CA ARG A 27 11.61 8.38 -5.77
C ARG A 27 10.80 7.47 -4.86
N THR A 28 10.01 8.06 -3.97
CA THR A 28 9.18 7.35 -2.99
C THR A 28 7.84 8.06 -2.89
N SER A 29 6.82 7.37 -2.39
CA SER A 29 5.50 7.94 -2.16
C SER A 29 5.56 9.07 -1.13
N ALA A 30 6.40 8.93 -0.10
CA ALA A 30 6.62 9.97 0.91
C ALA A 30 7.22 11.25 0.32
N ALA A 31 8.24 11.12 -0.54
CA ALA A 31 8.80 12.26 -1.26
C ALA A 31 7.78 12.87 -2.23
N GLY A 32 6.96 12.03 -2.87
CA GLY A 32 5.88 12.45 -3.75
C GLY A 32 4.79 13.24 -3.02
N ALA A 33 4.40 12.79 -1.83
CA ALA A 33 3.45 13.47 -0.96
C ALA A 33 3.97 14.84 -0.52
N ALA A 34 5.22 14.91 -0.04
CA ALA A 34 5.85 16.17 0.33
C ALA A 34 5.95 17.14 -0.86
N LEU A 35 6.29 16.60 -2.04
CA LEU A 35 6.37 17.35 -3.29
C LEU A 35 5.01 17.94 -3.69
N LEU A 36 3.94 17.15 -3.66
CA LEU A 36 2.57 17.61 -3.91
C LEU A 36 2.14 18.70 -2.93
N GLY A 37 2.53 18.62 -1.66
CA GLY A 37 2.25 19.64 -0.66
C GLY A 37 2.71 21.05 -1.07
N ARG A 38 3.84 21.15 -1.77
CA ARG A 38 4.38 22.43 -2.28
C ARG A 38 3.52 23.07 -3.39
N TYR A 39 2.68 22.26 -4.02
CA TYR A 39 1.79 22.66 -5.11
C TYR A 39 0.33 22.76 -4.68
N ARG A 40 0.03 22.81 -3.37
CA ARG A 40 -1.36 22.77 -2.89
C ARG A 40 -2.25 23.85 -3.49
N ASP A 41 -1.76 25.09 -3.53
CA ASP A 41 -2.49 26.26 -4.02
C ASP A 41 -1.97 26.73 -5.38
N GLN A 42 -1.31 25.84 -6.13
CA GLN A 42 -0.68 26.15 -7.39
C GLN A 42 -1.10 25.15 -8.46
N ARG A 43 -1.30 25.64 -9.68
CA ARG A 43 -1.52 24.75 -10.83
C ARG A 43 -0.30 23.88 -11.07
N LEU A 44 -0.55 22.58 -11.19
CA LEU A 44 0.36 21.57 -11.71
C LEU A 44 -0.12 21.15 -13.10
N ASP A 45 0.74 21.25 -14.12
CA ASP A 45 0.31 20.96 -15.49
C ASP A 45 0.21 19.44 -15.72
N GLU A 46 1.20 18.70 -15.24
CA GLU A 46 1.23 17.23 -15.36
C GLU A 46 1.73 16.56 -14.08
N LEU A 47 1.05 15.48 -13.69
CA LEU A 47 1.47 14.57 -12.63
C LEU A 47 1.65 13.17 -13.20
N TRP A 48 2.84 12.61 -13.08
CA TRP A 48 3.17 11.27 -13.55
C TRP A 48 3.36 10.31 -12.38
N LEU A 49 2.70 9.16 -12.43
CA LEU A 49 2.59 8.22 -11.33
C LEU A 49 2.96 6.81 -11.81
N ASP A 50 4.04 6.22 -11.29
CA ASP A 50 4.18 4.76 -11.29
C ASP A 50 3.41 4.16 -10.11
N HIS A 51 2.89 2.95 -10.26
CA HIS A 51 2.15 2.25 -9.22
C HIS A 51 3.08 1.66 -8.14
N ASP A 52 4.17 1.04 -8.61
CA ASP A 52 5.18 0.38 -7.78
C ASP A 52 6.36 1.35 -7.62
N LEU A 53 6.78 1.61 -6.39
CA LEU A 53 7.91 2.50 -6.10
C LEU A 53 9.06 1.75 -5.40
N GLY A 54 9.06 0.42 -5.52
CA GLY A 54 10.11 -0.44 -5.00
C GLY A 54 9.96 -0.76 -3.52
N GLU A 55 10.65 -1.82 -3.10
CA GLU A 55 10.57 -2.39 -1.75
C GLU A 55 9.11 -2.63 -1.32
N ASP A 56 8.67 -2.04 -0.20
CA ASP A 56 7.29 -2.07 0.29
C ASP A 56 6.52 -0.77 -0.06
N ASP A 57 7.10 0.14 -0.87
CA ASP A 57 6.50 1.42 -1.22
C ASP A 57 5.63 1.34 -2.48
N THR A 58 4.46 1.97 -2.42
CA THR A 58 3.54 2.04 -3.55
C THR A 58 2.97 3.44 -3.64
N ILE A 59 2.41 3.80 -4.78
CA ILE A 59 1.90 5.16 -5.02
C ILE A 59 0.65 5.53 -4.20
N TRP A 60 0.04 4.57 -3.51
CA TRP A 60 -1.24 4.76 -2.85
C TRP A 60 -1.29 5.93 -1.86
N PRO A 61 -0.25 6.23 -1.05
CA PRO A 61 -0.25 7.43 -0.20
C PRO A 61 -0.42 8.73 -0.99
N VAL A 62 0.13 8.81 -2.20
CA VAL A 62 -0.02 9.97 -3.09
C VAL A 62 -1.44 10.02 -3.65
N VAL A 63 -1.99 8.88 -4.09
CA VAL A 63 -3.37 8.79 -4.59
C VAL A 63 -4.36 9.20 -3.50
N GLU A 64 -4.20 8.67 -2.28
CA GLU A 64 -5.05 8.96 -1.12
C GLU A 64 -5.05 10.46 -0.76
N ILE A 65 -3.91 11.15 -0.88
CA ILE A 65 -3.84 12.61 -0.70
C ILE A 65 -4.71 13.35 -1.72
N LEU A 66 -4.70 12.92 -2.98
CA LEU A 66 -5.51 13.53 -4.04
C LEU A 66 -7.00 13.26 -3.83
N GLU A 67 -7.36 12.02 -3.46
CA GLU A 67 -8.74 11.64 -3.15
C GLU A 67 -9.27 12.42 -1.95
N ARG A 68 -8.51 12.47 -0.86
CA ARG A 68 -8.88 13.22 0.36
C ARG A 68 -9.10 14.70 0.06
N ALA A 69 -8.18 15.32 -0.70
CA ALA A 69 -8.29 16.71 -1.10
C ALA A 69 -9.58 16.98 -1.88
N ALA A 70 -9.95 16.07 -2.78
CA ALA A 70 -11.17 16.18 -3.56
C ALA A 70 -12.44 15.97 -2.69
N PHE A 71 -12.42 14.97 -1.81
CA PHE A 71 -13.50 14.73 -0.84
C PHE A 71 -13.77 15.93 0.05
N GLU A 72 -12.72 16.60 0.51
CA GLU A 72 -12.81 17.81 1.35
C GLU A 72 -13.21 19.07 0.58
N GLY A 73 -13.45 18.97 -0.74
CA GLY A 73 -13.83 20.10 -1.59
C GLY A 73 -12.66 21.01 -1.99
N HIS A 74 -11.42 20.63 -1.67
CA HIS A 74 -10.21 21.40 -1.93
C HIS A 74 -9.30 20.69 -2.94
N ARG A 75 -9.87 20.13 -4.00
CA ARG A 75 -9.15 19.34 -5.01
C ARG A 75 -7.93 20.09 -5.57
N TYR A 76 -6.81 19.40 -5.73
CA TYR A 76 -5.63 19.95 -6.42
C TYR A 76 -5.95 20.37 -7.87
N ASP A 77 -5.46 21.53 -8.29
CA ASP A 77 -5.51 21.99 -9.69
C ASP A 77 -4.42 21.29 -10.52
N ILE A 78 -4.76 20.09 -10.99
CA ILE A 78 -3.90 19.26 -11.84
C ILE A 78 -4.50 19.19 -13.25
N GLY A 79 -3.72 19.59 -14.25
CA GLY A 79 -4.12 19.57 -15.65
C GLY A 79 -4.37 18.13 -16.17
N VAL A 80 -3.38 17.26 -16.03
CA VAL A 80 -3.50 15.84 -16.36
C VAL A 80 -2.69 14.97 -15.39
N ILE A 81 -3.25 13.82 -15.03
CA ILE A 81 -2.53 12.74 -14.34
C ILE A 81 -2.23 11.63 -15.34
N ASN A 82 -0.96 11.35 -15.56
CA ASN A 82 -0.47 10.27 -16.40
C ASN A 82 -0.06 9.10 -15.49
N ILE A 83 -0.76 7.98 -15.60
CA ILE A 83 -0.41 6.75 -14.90
C ILE A 83 0.48 5.94 -15.83
N HIS A 84 1.75 5.81 -15.47
CA HIS A 84 2.75 5.10 -16.26
C HIS A 84 3.26 3.93 -15.42
N SER A 85 2.58 2.79 -15.52
CA SER A 85 2.99 1.61 -14.77
C SER A 85 2.94 0.36 -15.64
N ALA A 86 3.89 -0.54 -15.39
CA ALA A 86 3.86 -1.88 -15.95
C ALA A 86 2.81 -2.77 -15.27
N ASN A 87 2.26 -2.34 -14.13
CA ASN A 87 1.19 -3.05 -13.41
C ASN A 87 -0.19 -2.64 -13.96
N PRO A 88 -0.89 -3.49 -14.74
CA PRO A 88 -2.17 -3.13 -15.35
C PRO A 88 -3.29 -3.00 -14.31
N ALA A 89 -3.28 -3.86 -13.28
CA ALA A 89 -4.26 -3.84 -12.21
C ALA A 89 -4.07 -2.61 -11.30
N GLY A 90 -2.83 -2.29 -10.95
CA GLY A 90 -2.46 -1.07 -10.24
C GLY A 90 -2.91 0.18 -11.01
N SER A 91 -2.58 0.23 -12.31
CA SER A 91 -2.97 1.33 -13.19
C SER A 91 -4.49 1.52 -13.29
N ALA A 92 -5.25 0.43 -13.43
CA ALA A 92 -6.70 0.47 -13.53
C ALA A 92 -7.33 1.02 -12.24
N LYS A 93 -6.85 0.58 -11.07
CA LYS A 93 -7.33 1.03 -9.76
C LYS A 93 -7.04 2.51 -9.52
N MET A 94 -5.80 2.95 -9.78
CA MET A 94 -5.45 4.37 -9.70
C MET A 94 -6.32 5.21 -10.63
N ALA A 95 -6.53 4.75 -11.86
CA ALA A 95 -7.35 5.46 -12.82
C ALA A 95 -8.81 5.56 -12.38
N GLN A 96 -9.37 4.51 -11.81
CA GLN A 96 -10.73 4.49 -11.27
C GLN A 96 -10.87 5.49 -10.11
N ALA A 97 -9.99 5.41 -9.12
CA ALA A 97 -9.96 6.29 -7.95
C ALA A 97 -9.89 7.78 -8.36
N LEU A 98 -8.91 8.13 -9.17
CA LEU A 98 -8.68 9.52 -9.57
C LEU A 98 -9.79 10.07 -10.49
N ARG A 99 -10.34 9.24 -11.40
CA ARG A 99 -11.47 9.65 -12.24
C ARG A 99 -12.76 9.83 -11.46
N HIS A 100 -12.97 9.04 -10.41
CA HIS A 100 -14.12 9.21 -9.52
C HIS A 100 -14.18 10.63 -8.92
N TRP A 101 -13.02 11.18 -8.56
CA TRP A 101 -12.86 12.55 -8.05
C TRP A 101 -12.74 13.63 -9.16
N GLY A 102 -13.01 13.26 -10.41
CA GLY A 102 -13.05 14.16 -11.56
C GLY A 102 -11.67 14.57 -12.08
N TYR A 103 -10.58 13.93 -11.67
CA TYR A 103 -9.27 14.16 -12.28
C TYR A 103 -9.24 13.70 -13.74
N HIS A 104 -8.55 14.48 -14.58
CA HIS A 104 -8.29 14.05 -15.95
C HIS A 104 -7.13 13.06 -15.95
N VAL A 105 -7.43 11.77 -16.18
CA VAL A 105 -6.45 10.69 -16.06
C VAL A 105 -6.21 9.98 -17.40
N ARG A 106 -4.94 9.85 -17.77
CA ARG A 106 -4.45 9.05 -18.90
C ARG A 106 -3.65 7.88 -18.38
N VAL A 107 -3.93 6.68 -18.87
CA VAL A 107 -3.10 5.50 -18.60
C VAL A 107 -2.16 5.35 -19.79
N VAL A 108 -0.86 5.48 -19.54
CA VAL A 108 0.22 5.48 -20.53
C VAL A 108 1.22 4.38 -20.20
N PRO A 109 0.89 3.10 -20.50
CA PRO A 109 1.78 1.99 -20.23
C PRO A 109 3.00 2.07 -21.15
N GLY A 110 4.21 1.96 -20.57
CA GLY A 110 5.45 1.88 -21.36
C GLY A 110 5.73 3.12 -22.22
N SER A 111 5.43 4.32 -21.70
CA SER A 111 5.72 5.58 -22.41
C SER A 111 7.21 5.69 -22.78
N ALA A 112 7.51 5.94 -24.06
CA ALA A 112 8.87 6.19 -24.53
C ALA A 112 9.49 7.47 -23.94
N ASP A 113 8.67 8.33 -23.35
CA ASP A 113 9.11 9.58 -22.74
C ASP A 113 9.82 9.35 -21.39
N VAL A 114 9.59 8.22 -20.72
CA VAL A 114 10.11 7.91 -19.37
C VAL A 114 10.95 6.64 -19.39
N GLY A 115 12.23 6.74 -19.06
CA GLY A 115 13.20 5.64 -19.15
C GLY A 115 14.19 5.60 -17.98
N TYR A 116 14.96 4.52 -17.89
CA TYR A 116 15.97 4.33 -16.86
C TYR A 116 17.13 5.33 -17.02
N LEU A 117 17.53 5.98 -15.92
CA LEU A 117 18.72 6.81 -15.89
C LEU A 117 19.94 5.98 -15.49
N GLY A 118 20.80 5.66 -16.47
CA GLY A 118 22.17 5.20 -16.22
C GLY A 118 22.39 3.69 -16.10
N GLU A 119 23.36 3.23 -16.90
CA GLU A 119 24.21 2.03 -16.78
C GLU A 119 23.74 0.68 -17.37
N SER A 120 24.21 0.49 -18.62
CA SER A 120 25.08 -0.64 -18.94
C SER A 120 26.23 -0.77 -17.94
N ALA A 121 26.57 -2.04 -17.60
CA ALA A 121 27.70 -2.50 -16.78
C ALA A 121 27.47 -2.49 -15.25
N LEU A 122 27.16 -3.69 -14.72
CA LEU A 122 27.80 -4.38 -13.58
C LEU A 122 26.80 -5.40 -13.00
N ASN A 123 26.76 -6.59 -13.58
CA ASN A 123 26.14 -7.75 -12.94
C ASN A 123 27.14 -8.89 -12.88
N GLU A 124 28.05 -8.84 -11.91
CA GLU A 124 28.70 -10.02 -11.37
C GLU A 124 28.77 -9.91 -9.84
N SER A 125 28.21 -10.94 -9.19
CA SER A 125 28.57 -11.42 -7.84
C SER A 125 28.09 -10.62 -6.63
N ARG A 126 26.91 -10.98 -6.10
CA ARG A 126 26.59 -10.83 -4.66
C ARG A 126 25.92 -12.11 -4.14
N PRO A 127 26.41 -12.72 -3.03
CA PRO A 127 25.87 -13.99 -2.54
C PRO A 127 24.57 -13.77 -1.74
N ALA A 128 23.65 -14.72 -1.85
CA ALA A 128 22.36 -14.73 -1.17
C ALA A 128 22.47 -14.83 0.37
N PRO A 129 21.57 -14.20 1.14
CA PRO A 129 21.53 -14.34 2.59
C PRO A 129 21.06 -15.74 3.02
N ARG A 130 21.61 -16.23 4.13
CA ARG A 130 21.28 -17.55 4.70
C ARG A 130 19.94 -17.50 5.44
N ARG A 131 19.09 -18.51 5.20
CA ARG A 131 17.78 -18.70 5.85
C ARG A 131 17.92 -18.95 7.36
N PRO A 132 17.11 -18.33 8.24
CA PRO A 132 17.00 -18.74 9.63
C PRO A 132 16.12 -20.01 9.75
N GLY A 133 16.38 -20.82 10.76
CA GLY A 133 15.74 -22.12 10.99
C GLY A 133 14.27 -22.02 11.45
N ARG A 134 13.49 -23.06 11.12
CA ARG A 134 12.08 -23.25 11.51
C ARG A 134 11.85 -23.15 13.02
N PRO A 135 10.85 -22.40 13.52
CA PRO A 135 10.30 -22.63 14.84
C PRO A 135 9.29 -23.80 14.80
N GLN A 136 9.30 -24.62 15.85
CA GLN A 136 8.36 -25.73 16.05
C GLN A 136 7.05 -25.21 16.66
N GLY A 137 5.91 -25.73 16.18
CA GLY A 137 4.57 -25.37 16.63
C GLY A 137 4.33 -25.64 18.12
N GLY A 138 4.06 -24.57 18.86
CA GLY A 138 3.46 -24.59 20.19
C GLY A 138 1.99 -24.14 20.14
N PRO A 139 1.23 -24.29 21.24
CA PRO A 139 -0.18 -23.94 21.30
C PRO A 139 -0.40 -22.46 21.00
N VAL A 140 -1.42 -22.16 20.18
CA VAL A 140 -1.83 -20.80 19.80
C VAL A 140 -2.13 -20.01 21.07
N ALA A 141 -1.26 -19.04 21.38
CA ALA A 141 -1.49 -18.13 22.49
C ALA A 141 -2.72 -17.28 22.16
N THR A 142 -3.79 -17.45 22.94
CA THR A 142 -4.95 -16.56 22.92
C THR A 142 -4.46 -15.15 23.25
N VAL A 143 -4.59 -14.22 22.30
CA VAL A 143 -4.20 -12.83 22.51
C VAL A 143 -5.16 -12.20 23.52
N ASP A 144 -4.63 -11.55 24.57
CA ASP A 144 -5.45 -10.91 25.61
C ASP A 144 -6.16 -9.67 25.02
N PRO A 145 -7.50 -9.66 24.91
CA PRO A 145 -8.25 -8.61 24.22
C PRO A 145 -8.19 -7.26 24.94
N THR A 146 -7.80 -7.24 26.21
CA THR A 146 -7.73 -6.01 27.03
C THR A 146 -6.42 -5.25 26.86
N ARG A 147 -5.41 -5.87 26.25
CA ARG A 147 -4.09 -5.28 26.01
C ARG A 147 -4.03 -4.60 24.65
N SER A 148 -3.27 -3.52 24.55
CA SER A 148 -2.95 -2.87 23.29
C SER A 148 -1.78 -3.55 22.57
N LEU A 149 -1.51 -3.19 21.32
CA LEU A 149 -0.33 -3.69 20.61
C LEU A 149 0.97 -3.26 21.30
N GLU A 150 1.01 -2.02 21.81
CA GLU A 150 2.18 -1.54 22.54
C GLU A 150 2.44 -2.38 23.81
N ASP A 151 1.38 -2.74 24.53
CA ASP A 151 1.50 -3.61 25.71
C ASP A 151 2.00 -5.00 25.32
N LEU A 152 1.48 -5.58 24.25
CA LEU A 152 1.80 -6.94 23.81
C LEU A 152 3.23 -7.05 23.29
N GLU A 153 3.69 -6.04 22.56
CA GLU A 153 5.05 -5.97 22.00
C GLU A 153 6.07 -5.44 23.03
N GLY A 154 5.59 -4.83 24.12
CA GLY A 154 6.44 -4.14 25.09
C GLY A 154 7.18 -2.94 24.49
N HIS A 155 6.64 -2.38 23.41
CA HIS A 155 7.29 -1.33 22.62
C HIS A 155 6.33 -0.18 22.31
N HIS A 156 6.52 0.91 23.04
CA HIS A 156 5.76 2.15 22.90
C HIS A 156 6.39 3.05 21.85
N TRP A 157 5.60 3.46 20.86
CA TRP A 157 6.06 4.36 19.80
C TRP A 157 6.04 5.83 20.23
N GLY A 158 5.27 6.14 21.28
CA GLY A 158 5.02 7.51 21.71
C GLY A 158 4.07 8.25 20.76
N GLU A 159 4.00 9.57 20.92
CA GLU A 159 3.19 10.39 20.03
C GLU A 159 3.68 10.32 18.59
N ALA A 160 2.75 10.44 17.64
CA ALA A 160 3.10 10.49 16.23
C ALA A 160 4.04 11.68 15.97
N PRO A 161 5.04 11.55 15.08
CA PRO A 161 5.94 12.64 14.76
C PRO A 161 5.20 13.91 14.29
N ASP A 162 5.73 15.09 14.62
CA ASP A 162 5.19 16.35 14.11
C ASP A 162 5.16 16.35 12.57
N GLY A 163 3.99 16.59 11.99
CA GLY A 163 3.78 16.54 10.54
C GLY A 163 3.55 15.12 9.99
N ALA A 164 3.36 14.11 10.84
CA ALA A 164 2.92 12.79 10.43
C ALA A 164 1.64 12.87 9.58
N THR A 165 1.55 12.00 8.58
CA THR A 165 0.32 11.83 7.82
C THR A 165 -0.78 11.31 8.73
N ARG A 166 -2.05 11.56 8.38
CA ARG A 166 -3.18 11.03 9.16
C ARG A 166 -3.10 9.51 9.31
N LEU A 167 -2.63 8.79 8.28
CA LEU A 167 -2.44 7.34 8.34
C LEU A 167 -1.44 6.93 9.42
N VAL A 168 -0.28 7.59 9.49
CA VAL A 168 0.74 7.35 10.52
C VAL A 168 0.19 7.72 11.90
N ALA A 169 -0.45 8.89 12.03
CA ALA A 169 -1.07 9.30 13.29
C ALA A 169 -2.13 8.30 13.77
N THR A 170 -3.02 7.85 12.88
CA THR A 170 -4.03 6.83 13.17
C THR A 170 -3.38 5.50 13.54
N ALA A 171 -2.30 5.06 12.87
CA ALA A 171 -1.60 3.84 13.26
C ALA A 171 -1.00 3.94 14.68
N HIS A 172 -0.40 5.08 15.04
CA HIS A 172 0.08 5.34 16.41
C HIS A 172 -1.06 5.34 17.45
N GLU A 173 -2.21 5.92 17.11
CA GLU A 173 -3.40 5.90 17.98
C GLU A 173 -3.94 4.48 18.17
N LEU A 174 -4.13 3.73 17.08
CA LEU A 174 -4.67 2.38 17.10
C LEU A 174 -3.78 1.39 17.83
N ARG A 175 -2.46 1.57 17.82
CA ARG A 175 -1.53 0.73 18.59
C ARG A 175 -1.73 0.83 20.11
N ARG A 176 -2.29 1.94 20.60
CA ARG A 176 -2.61 2.19 22.02
C ARG A 176 -4.00 1.70 22.41
N LYS A 177 -4.85 1.37 21.43
CA LYS A 177 -6.21 0.88 21.65
C LYS A 177 -6.15 -0.61 22.05
N PRO A 178 -6.98 -1.08 23.02
CA PRO A 178 -7.10 -2.50 23.30
C PRO A 178 -7.47 -3.28 22.04
N ILE A 179 -6.79 -4.39 21.79
CA ILE A 179 -6.99 -5.14 20.54
C ILE A 179 -8.43 -5.65 20.37
N GLY A 180 -9.14 -5.91 21.47
CA GLY A 180 -10.55 -6.35 21.46
C GLY A 180 -11.53 -5.25 21.06
N GLU A 181 -11.10 -3.99 21.02
CA GLU A 181 -11.91 -2.85 20.59
C GLU A 181 -11.61 -2.43 19.14
N LEU A 182 -10.61 -3.04 18.50
CA LEU A 182 -10.26 -2.76 17.10
C LEU A 182 -11.41 -3.19 16.19
N THR A 183 -11.81 -2.28 15.31
CA THR A 183 -12.82 -2.56 14.28
C THR A 183 -12.20 -3.35 13.12
N VAL A 184 -13.04 -3.86 12.20
CA VAL A 184 -12.58 -4.46 10.94
C VAL A 184 -11.68 -3.49 10.17
N GLU A 185 -12.07 -2.21 10.16
CA GLU A 185 -11.30 -1.13 9.55
C GLU A 185 -9.94 -0.92 10.22
N ASP A 186 -9.91 -0.86 11.55
CA ASP A 186 -8.68 -0.68 12.32
C ASP A 186 -7.69 -1.83 12.03
N LEU A 187 -8.19 -3.07 12.01
CA LEU A 187 -7.41 -4.27 11.67
C LEU A 187 -6.90 -4.21 10.24
N ARG A 188 -7.77 -3.89 9.28
CA ARG A 188 -7.45 -3.76 7.86
C ARG A 188 -6.36 -2.72 7.64
N LEU A 189 -6.45 -1.57 8.29
CA LEU A 189 -5.47 -0.49 8.23
C LEU A 189 -4.13 -0.94 8.78
N LEU A 190 -4.08 -1.43 10.03
CA LEU A 190 -2.83 -1.86 10.67
C LEU A 190 -2.14 -3.00 9.93
N ILE A 191 -2.88 -4.01 9.47
CA ILE A 191 -2.34 -5.14 8.71
C ILE A 191 -1.79 -4.68 7.36
N SER A 192 -2.48 -3.76 6.68
CA SER A 192 -2.00 -3.19 5.41
C SER A 192 -0.67 -2.44 5.57
N GLN A 193 -0.42 -1.85 6.74
CA GLN A 193 0.84 -1.19 7.11
C GLN A 193 1.89 -2.15 7.71
N ARG A 194 1.61 -3.46 7.72
CA ARG A 194 2.47 -4.51 8.32
C ARG A 194 2.77 -4.30 9.82
N VAL A 195 1.84 -3.67 10.54
CA VAL A 195 1.96 -3.40 11.98
C VAL A 195 1.34 -4.53 12.79
N GLY A 196 2.06 -5.04 13.79
CA GLY A 196 1.52 -5.97 14.78
C GLY A 196 1.03 -7.32 14.25
N LEU A 197 1.52 -7.77 13.09
CA LEU A 197 0.97 -8.92 12.36
C LEU A 197 0.85 -10.20 13.20
N SER A 198 1.82 -10.49 14.06
CA SER A 198 1.80 -11.67 14.94
C SER A 198 0.62 -11.69 15.92
N HIS A 199 0.07 -10.52 16.25
CA HIS A 199 -1.06 -10.36 17.16
C HIS A 199 -2.38 -10.15 16.40
N LEU A 200 -2.34 -9.39 15.29
CA LEU A 200 -3.54 -9.01 14.56
C LEU A 200 -4.04 -10.07 13.58
N VAL A 201 -3.14 -10.82 12.93
CA VAL A 201 -3.55 -11.83 11.94
C VAL A 201 -4.40 -12.94 12.56
N PRO A 202 -4.10 -13.49 13.75
CA PRO A 202 -4.99 -14.44 14.41
C PRO A 202 -6.43 -13.92 14.60
N ILE A 203 -6.56 -12.65 14.99
CA ILE A 203 -7.85 -11.98 15.24
C ILE A 203 -8.59 -11.73 13.92
N ALA A 204 -7.87 -11.24 12.91
CA ALA A 204 -8.43 -11.05 11.58
C ALA A 204 -8.94 -12.36 10.99
N LEU A 205 -8.21 -13.47 11.19
CA LEU A 205 -8.66 -14.79 10.78
C LEU A 205 -9.88 -15.29 11.57
N ASP A 206 -10.01 -14.98 12.86
CA ASP A 206 -11.23 -15.29 13.62
C ASP A 206 -12.45 -14.57 13.03
N LEU A 207 -12.30 -13.30 12.62
CA LEU A 207 -13.36 -12.53 11.96
C LEU A 207 -13.69 -13.10 10.58
N LEU A 208 -12.66 -13.34 9.76
CA LEU A 208 -12.80 -13.85 8.40
C LEU A 208 -13.34 -15.28 8.34
N GLN A 209 -13.16 -16.09 9.39
CA GLN A 209 -13.78 -17.40 9.49
C GLN A 209 -15.30 -17.32 9.66
N ASN A 210 -15.81 -16.24 10.27
CA ASN A 210 -17.25 -16.00 10.40
C ASN A 210 -17.84 -15.28 9.18
N ASP A 211 -17.09 -14.30 8.66
CA ASP A 211 -17.44 -13.53 7.47
C ASP A 211 -16.21 -13.32 6.58
N PRO A 212 -15.97 -14.20 5.58
CA PRO A 212 -14.81 -14.09 4.68
C PRO A 212 -14.75 -12.77 3.89
N MET A 213 -15.90 -12.10 3.73
CA MET A 213 -16.05 -10.87 2.98
C MET A 213 -16.19 -9.64 3.88
N ALA A 214 -15.82 -9.76 5.16
CA ALA A 214 -15.85 -8.66 6.13
C ALA A 214 -15.25 -7.37 5.55
N GLU A 215 -16.02 -6.29 5.67
CA GLU A 215 -15.76 -4.98 5.09
C GLU A 215 -15.35 -3.99 6.18
N GLY A 216 -14.25 -3.28 5.94
CA GLY A 216 -13.89 -2.05 6.64
C GLY A 216 -14.56 -0.83 6.02
N ASP A 217 -13.78 0.20 5.71
CA ASP A 217 -14.29 1.44 5.10
C ASP A 217 -14.10 1.52 3.57
N MET A 218 -13.51 0.49 2.92
CA MET A 218 -13.16 0.58 1.49
C MET A 218 -14.10 -0.18 0.58
N TYR A 219 -14.16 -1.50 0.77
CA TYR A 219 -14.96 -2.41 -0.05
C TYR A 219 -15.05 -3.78 0.60
N GLU A 220 -16.10 -4.52 0.26
CA GLU A 220 -16.30 -5.92 0.62
C GLU A 220 -15.04 -6.79 0.42
N GLY A 221 -14.63 -7.47 1.49
CA GLY A 221 -13.44 -8.33 1.53
C GLY A 221 -12.10 -7.59 1.59
N ASP A 222 -12.07 -6.30 1.93
CA ASP A 222 -10.84 -5.52 2.09
C ASP A 222 -9.93 -6.04 3.22
N LEU A 223 -10.50 -6.56 4.32
CA LEU A 223 -9.73 -7.22 5.39
C LEU A 223 -9.04 -8.49 4.86
N LEU A 224 -9.78 -9.35 4.16
CA LEU A 224 -9.21 -10.55 3.54
C LEU A 224 -8.10 -10.17 2.57
N ARG A 225 -8.30 -9.14 1.75
CA ARG A 225 -7.27 -8.66 0.84
C ARG A 225 -6.02 -8.18 1.58
N ALA A 226 -6.17 -7.44 2.69
CA ALA A 226 -5.04 -6.99 3.48
C ALA A 226 -4.23 -8.18 4.03
N VAL A 227 -4.91 -9.23 4.49
CA VAL A 227 -4.29 -10.48 4.97
C VAL A 227 -3.57 -11.20 3.83
N LEU A 228 -4.21 -11.43 2.68
CA LEU A 228 -3.61 -12.10 1.52
C LEU A 228 -2.35 -11.41 0.99
N ARG A 229 -2.20 -10.10 1.26
CA ARG A 229 -1.05 -9.29 0.82
C ARG A 229 0.12 -9.31 1.79
N ILE A 230 0.02 -10.03 2.91
CA ILE A 230 1.16 -10.22 3.82
C ILE A 230 2.24 -11.03 3.10
N GLY A 231 3.50 -10.63 3.28
CA GLY A 231 4.64 -11.24 2.59
C GLY A 231 4.86 -12.72 2.95
N PRO A 232 5.51 -13.50 2.06
CA PRO A 232 5.69 -14.94 2.22
C PRO A 232 6.48 -15.32 3.48
N ASP A 233 7.40 -14.45 3.93
CA ASP A 233 8.20 -14.67 5.14
C ASP A 233 7.34 -14.81 6.41
N PHE A 234 6.26 -14.04 6.52
CA PHE A 234 5.35 -14.15 7.65
C PHE A 234 4.64 -15.51 7.65
N TRP A 235 4.14 -15.94 6.49
CA TRP A 235 3.41 -17.20 6.36
C TRP A 235 4.32 -18.42 6.55
N ALA A 236 5.56 -18.34 6.06
CA ALA A 236 6.57 -19.36 6.31
C ALA A 236 6.89 -19.53 7.81
N ALA A 237 6.80 -18.44 8.58
CA ALA A 237 6.98 -18.45 10.03
C ALA A 237 5.71 -18.87 10.81
N HIS A 238 4.51 -18.77 10.21
CA HIS A 238 3.21 -19.02 10.85
C HIS A 238 2.34 -19.98 10.02
N THR A 239 2.81 -21.21 9.84
CA THR A 239 2.13 -22.20 8.98
C THR A 239 0.73 -22.60 9.46
N ASP A 240 0.48 -22.49 10.77
CA ASP A 240 -0.84 -22.70 11.37
C ASP A 240 -1.84 -21.60 10.95
N LEU A 241 -1.40 -20.34 10.92
CA LEU A 241 -2.22 -19.22 10.43
C LEU A 241 -2.45 -19.31 8.92
N LEU A 242 -1.46 -19.76 8.16
CA LEU A 242 -1.63 -20.01 6.72
C LEU A 242 -2.70 -21.10 6.47
N GLN A 243 -2.71 -22.17 7.27
CA GLN A 243 -3.74 -23.21 7.16
C GLN A 243 -5.14 -22.65 7.45
N ARG A 244 -5.27 -21.76 8.44
CA ARG A 244 -6.53 -21.08 8.75
C ARG A 244 -6.97 -20.16 7.61
N LEU A 245 -6.04 -19.45 6.98
CA LEU A 245 -6.32 -18.62 5.81
C LEU A 245 -6.83 -19.45 4.63
N HIS A 246 -6.23 -20.61 4.34
CA HIS A 246 -6.76 -21.51 3.32
C HIS A 246 -8.19 -21.96 3.63
N ALA A 247 -8.50 -22.30 4.88
CA ALA A 247 -9.85 -22.68 5.27
C ALA A 247 -10.88 -21.54 5.09
N VAL A 248 -10.48 -20.28 5.32
CA VAL A 248 -11.31 -19.10 5.01
C VAL A 248 -11.57 -19.01 3.51
N ILE A 249 -10.53 -19.17 2.69
CA ILE A 249 -10.65 -19.05 1.24
C ILE A 249 -11.54 -20.16 0.66
N ASP A 250 -11.34 -21.40 1.10
CA ASP A 250 -12.10 -22.56 0.68
C ASP A 250 -13.59 -22.48 1.04
N ALA A 251 -13.94 -21.70 2.07
CA ALA A 251 -15.32 -21.49 2.49
C ALA A 251 -16.10 -20.52 1.58
N ILE A 252 -15.42 -19.79 0.68
CA ILE A 252 -16.05 -18.80 -0.20
C ILE A 252 -16.67 -19.50 -1.41
N ALA A 253 -18.01 -19.59 -1.44
CA ALA A 253 -18.74 -20.32 -2.48
C ALA A 253 -18.65 -19.69 -3.88
N ASP A 254 -18.61 -18.35 -3.97
CA ASP A 254 -18.48 -17.60 -5.23
C ASP A 254 -17.36 -16.57 -5.09
N PRO A 255 -16.09 -16.97 -5.28
CA PRO A 255 -14.96 -16.09 -5.00
C PRO A 255 -14.88 -14.97 -6.04
N PRO A 256 -14.76 -13.71 -5.60
CA PRO A 256 -14.68 -12.59 -6.52
C PRO A 256 -13.41 -12.70 -7.37
N LYS A 257 -13.46 -12.18 -8.61
CA LYS A 257 -12.34 -12.31 -9.58
C LYS A 257 -10.98 -11.89 -9.02
N TRP A 258 -10.96 -10.88 -8.15
CA TRP A 258 -9.73 -10.37 -7.54
C TRP A 258 -9.06 -11.36 -6.59
N LEU A 259 -9.82 -12.31 -6.03
CA LEU A 259 -9.30 -13.33 -5.13
C LEU A 259 -8.60 -14.44 -5.93
N THR A 260 -9.24 -14.90 -6.99
CA THR A 260 -8.75 -16.01 -7.82
C THR A 260 -7.68 -15.62 -8.82
N THR A 261 -7.70 -14.40 -9.34
CA THR A 261 -6.79 -13.99 -10.43
C THR A 261 -5.52 -13.31 -9.90
N ASP A 262 -5.64 -12.56 -8.80
CA ASP A 262 -4.57 -11.64 -8.39
C ASP A 262 -3.81 -12.08 -7.14
N LEU A 263 -4.40 -12.91 -6.27
CA LEU A 263 -3.89 -13.13 -4.91
C LEU A 263 -3.60 -14.59 -4.58
N LEU A 264 -4.45 -15.53 -5.00
CA LEU A 264 -4.17 -16.96 -4.81
C LEU A 264 -2.83 -17.40 -5.43
N PRO A 265 -2.49 -17.02 -6.69
CA PRO A 265 -1.18 -17.37 -7.26
C PRO A 265 0.01 -16.77 -6.51
N ALA A 266 -0.19 -15.61 -5.87
CA ALA A 266 0.85 -14.93 -5.09
C ALA A 266 1.13 -15.63 -3.75
N LEU A 267 0.12 -16.30 -3.16
CA LEU A 267 0.29 -17.09 -1.94
C LEU A 267 0.91 -18.47 -2.19
N GLU A 268 0.67 -19.05 -3.37
CA GLU A 268 1.17 -20.38 -3.73
C GLU A 268 2.59 -20.35 -4.31
N SER A 269 3.13 -19.17 -4.60
CA SER A 269 4.48 -19.00 -5.15
C SER A 269 5.54 -19.05 -4.02
N PRO A 270 6.55 -19.93 -4.12
CA PRO A 270 7.54 -20.19 -3.05
C PRO A 270 8.61 -19.12 -2.87
#